data_AF-A0AAW2M375-F1
#
_entry.id   AF-A0AAW2M375-F1
#
_cell.length_a   1.000
_cell.length_b   1.000
_cell.length_c   1.000
_cell.angle_alpha   90.00
_cell.angle_beta   90.00
_cell.angle_gamma   90.00
#
_symmetry.space_group_name_H-M   'P 1'
#
loop_
_entity.id
_entity.type
_entity.pdbx_description
1 polymer ?
#
loop_
_entity_poly.entity_id
_entity_poly.type
_entity_poly.pdbx_seq_one_letter_code
_entity_poly.pdbx_strand_id
1 'polypeptide(L)'
;MAGYARSYSFPSKPHPTVENFEDHLIRIKSSAEATSSSASSVCTNLDNINNLQESTNGLIQLASFKQALALEQGKSWAVELLDGSLRLMDAVELPRTLQHL
;
A
#
# COMPACT_ATOMS: atom_id res chain seq x y z
N MET A 1 -12.65 28.83 -26.17
CA MET A 1 -12.12 27.53 -26.61
C MET A 1 -12.30 26.54 -25.46
N ALA A 2 -13.39 25.76 -25.49
CA ALA A 2 -13.70 24.79 -24.44
C ALA A 2 -12.79 23.57 -24.61
N GLY A 3 -12.04 23.21 -23.57
CA GLY A 3 -11.04 22.13 -23.62
C GLY A 3 -11.16 21.18 -22.45
N TYR A 4 -11.85 20.07 -22.68
CA TYR A 4 -11.72 18.75 -22.06
C TYR A 4 -11.62 18.68 -20.52
N ALA A 5 -12.78 18.51 -19.87
CA ALA A 5 -12.84 17.83 -18.59
C ALA A 5 -12.45 16.36 -18.81
N ARG A 6 -11.21 15.98 -18.45
CA ARG A 6 -10.78 14.58 -18.45
C ARG A 6 -11.52 13.83 -17.34
N SER A 7 -12.48 13.00 -17.73
CA SER A 7 -13.13 12.05 -16.84
C SER A 7 -12.08 11.05 -16.35
N TYR A 8 -11.76 11.09 -15.06
CA TYR A 8 -10.99 10.04 -14.39
C TYR A 8 -11.93 8.86 -14.15
N SER A 9 -12.06 7.98 -15.14
CA SER A 9 -12.70 6.68 -14.94
C SER A 9 -11.80 5.85 -14.04
N PHE A 10 -12.10 5.79 -12.74
CA PHE A 10 -11.58 4.73 -11.90
C PHE A 10 -11.97 3.40 -12.56
N PRO A 11 -11.06 2.41 -12.66
CA PRO A 11 -11.45 1.10 -13.16
C PRO A 11 -12.61 0.60 -12.31
N SER A 12 -13.78 0.41 -12.95
CA SER A 12 -15.05 0.07 -12.28
C SER A 12 -15.05 -1.35 -11.70
N LYS A 13 -13.96 -2.11 -11.89
CA LYS A 13 -13.76 -3.44 -11.32
C LYS A 13 -12.34 -3.55 -10.77
N PRO A 14 -12.16 -4.16 -9.59
CA PRO A 14 -10.84 -4.54 -9.11
C PRO A 14 -10.16 -5.47 -10.12
N HIS A 15 -8.83 -5.45 -10.15
CA HIS A 15 -8.07 -6.38 -10.97
C HIS A 15 -8.42 -7.83 -10.54
N PRO A 16 -8.57 -8.79 -11.47
CA PRO A 16 -8.94 -10.17 -11.12
C PRO A 16 -8.04 -10.82 -10.06
N THR A 17 -6.77 -10.40 -10.00
CA THR A 17 -5.81 -10.81 -8.95
C THR A 17 -6.19 -10.30 -7.55
N VAL A 18 -6.77 -9.10 -7.46
CA VAL A 18 -7.25 -8.51 -6.19
C VAL A 18 -8.52 -9.21 -5.73
N GLU A 19 -9.44 -9.49 -6.66
CA GLU A 19 -10.68 -10.22 -6.38
C GLU A 19 -10.38 -11.63 -5.85
N ASN A 20 -9.49 -12.37 -6.50
CA ASN A 20 -9.07 -13.70 -6.04
C ASN A 20 -8.40 -13.67 -4.65
N PHE A 21 -7.59 -12.65 -4.36
CA PHE A 21 -6.98 -12.47 -3.05
C PHE A 21 -8.03 -12.25 -1.95
N GLU A 22 -9.02 -11.40 -2.21
CA GLU A 22 -10.13 -11.13 -1.28
C GLU A 22 -10.97 -12.40 -1.01
N ASP A 23 -11.26 -13.18 -2.05
CA ASP A 23 -11.99 -14.45 -1.91
C ASP A 23 -11.24 -15.46 -1.03
N HIS A 24 -9.90 -15.52 -1.12
CA HIS A 24 -9.09 -16.36 -0.24
C HIS A 24 -9.14 -15.90 1.21
N LEU A 25 -9.13 -14.59 1.47
CA LEU A 25 -9.27 -14.04 2.82
C LEU A 25 -10.63 -14.38 3.44
N ILE A 26 -11.71 -14.19 2.68
CA ILE A 26 -13.07 -14.52 3.13
C ILE A 26 -13.15 -16.01 3.49
N ARG A 27 -12.59 -16.88 2.64
CA ARG A 27 -12.58 -18.32 2.88
C ARG A 27 -11.80 -18.71 4.14
N ILE A 28 -10.62 -18.12 4.36
CA ILE A 28 -9.83 -18.38 5.57
C ILE A 28 -10.60 -17.94 6.81
N LYS A 29 -11.22 -16.76 6.77
CA LYS A 29 -12.03 -16.24 7.88
C LYS A 29 -13.18 -17.18 8.22
N SER A 30 -13.98 -17.58 7.23
CA SER A 30 -15.10 -18.51 7.44
C SER A 30 -14.65 -19.87 7.96
N SER A 31 -13.49 -20.37 7.51
CA SER A 31 -12.92 -21.63 7.99
C SER A 31 -12.35 -21.53 9.42
N ALA A 32 -11.85 -20.36 9.82
CA ALA A 32 -11.37 -20.10 11.17
C ALA A 32 -12.53 -19.94 12.18
N GLU A 33 -13.65 -19.39 11.75
CA GLU A 33 -14.88 -19.26 12.55
C GLU A 33 -15.62 -20.59 12.72
N ALA A 34 -15.38 -21.56 11.82
CA ALA A 34 -15.90 -22.90 11.95
C ALA A 34 -15.14 -23.67 13.06
N THR A 35 -15.80 -23.91 14.19
CA THR A 35 -15.27 -24.65 15.35
C THR A 35 -15.12 -26.16 15.07
N SER A 36 -14.30 -26.53 14.09
CA SER A 36 -14.03 -27.93 13.75
C SER A 36 -12.53 -28.21 13.78
N SER A 37 -12.09 -28.92 14.83
CA SER A 37 -10.69 -29.28 15.08
C SER A 37 -10.27 -30.61 14.41
N SER A 38 -11.03 -31.08 13.42
CA SER A 38 -10.69 -32.30 12.69
C SER A 38 -9.40 -32.12 11.89
N ALA A 39 -8.59 -33.17 11.75
CA ALA A 39 -7.37 -33.14 10.95
C ALA A 39 -7.63 -32.68 9.50
N SER A 40 -8.78 -33.06 8.92
CA SER A 40 -9.19 -32.58 7.59
C SER A 40 -9.42 -31.07 7.55
N SER A 41 -9.98 -30.49 8.62
CA SER A 41 -10.22 -29.04 8.74
C SER A 41 -8.88 -28.28 8.85
N VAL A 42 -7.94 -28.86 9.59
CA VAL A 42 -6.57 -28.32 9.70
C VAL A 42 -5.86 -28.35 8.33
N CYS A 43 -5.95 -29.45 7.59
CA CYS A 43 -5.39 -29.54 6.23
C CYS A 43 -6.01 -28.50 5.29
N THR A 44 -7.34 -28.36 5.28
CA THR A 44 -8.01 -27.35 4.43
C THR A 44 -7.63 -25.92 4.81
N ASN A 45 -7.39 -25.64 6.09
CA ASN A 45 -6.93 -24.32 6.53
C ASN A 45 -5.50 -24.04 6.04
N LEU A 46 -4.61 -25.02 6.10
CA LEU A 46 -3.25 -24.91 5.58
C LEU A 46 -3.23 -24.70 4.06
N ASP A 47 -4.08 -25.42 3.32
CA ASP A 47 -4.23 -25.23 1.87
C ASP A 47 -4.75 -23.83 1.53
N ASN A 48 -5.73 -23.32 2.29
CA ASN A 48 -6.25 -21.98 2.10
C ASN A 48 -5.17 -20.91 2.36
N ILE A 49 -4.33 -21.07 3.39
CA ILE A 49 -3.18 -20.19 3.66
C ILE A 49 -2.18 -20.22 2.51
N ASN A 50 -1.89 -21.40 1.96
CA ASN A 50 -0.99 -21.55 0.82
C ASN A 50 -1.51 -20.81 -0.42
N ASN A 51 -2.80 -20.96 -0.74
CA ASN A 51 -3.44 -20.26 -1.85
C ASN A 51 -3.46 -18.72 -1.65
N LEU A 52 -3.63 -18.25 -0.40
CA LEU A 52 -3.50 -16.83 -0.07
C LEU A 52 -2.06 -16.35 -0.33
N GLN A 53 -1.06 -17.14 0.03
CA GLN A 53 0.34 -16.79 -0.17
C GLN A 53 0.68 -16.66 -1.66
N GLU A 54 0.19 -17.57 -2.50
CA GLU A 54 0.36 -17.53 -3.96
C GLU A 54 -0.32 -16.30 -4.58
N SER A 55 -1.58 -16.03 -4.20
CA SER A 55 -2.31 -14.85 -4.70
C SER A 55 -1.70 -13.53 -4.23
N THR A 56 -1.17 -13.47 -3.00
CA THR A 56 -0.39 -12.34 -2.50
C THR A 56 0.87 -12.11 -3.35
N ASN A 57 1.59 -13.17 -3.68
CA ASN A 57 2.78 -13.07 -4.54
C ASN A 57 2.41 -12.57 -5.95
N GLY A 58 1.28 -13.02 -6.49
CA GLY A 58 0.74 -12.48 -7.74
C GLY A 58 0.40 -10.99 -7.65
N LEU A 59 -0.15 -10.54 -6.52
CA LEU A 59 -0.48 -9.14 -6.27
C LEU A 59 0.78 -8.26 -6.13
N ILE A 60 1.81 -8.75 -5.45
CA ILE A 60 3.10 -8.04 -5.31
C ILE A 60 3.79 -7.87 -6.68
N GLN A 61 3.61 -8.84 -7.59
CA GLN A 61 4.15 -8.74 -8.95
C GLN A 61 3.39 -7.78 -9.86
N LEU A 62 2.17 -7.35 -9.50
CA LEU A 62 1.43 -6.36 -10.28
C LEU A 62 2.19 -5.04 -10.34
N ALA A 63 2.38 -4.52 -11.55
CA ALA A 63 3.07 -3.25 -11.78
C ALA A 63 2.41 -2.09 -11.01
N SER A 64 1.07 -2.08 -10.92
CA SER A 64 0.32 -1.08 -10.15
C SER A 64 0.62 -1.14 -8.65
N PHE A 65 0.76 -2.35 -8.09
CA PHE A 65 1.08 -2.53 -6.67
C PHE A 65 2.52 -2.11 -6.38
N LYS A 66 3.48 -2.51 -7.23
CA LYS A 66 4.87 -2.05 -7.13
C LYS A 66 5.00 -0.54 -7.27
N GLN A 67 4.23 0.06 -8.18
CA GLN A 67 4.20 1.51 -8.37
C GLN A 67 3.59 2.23 -7.16
N ALA A 68 2.52 1.70 -6.57
CA ALA A 68 1.93 2.24 -5.34
C ALA A 68 2.94 2.19 -4.18
N LEU A 69 3.65 1.07 -4.00
CA LEU A 69 4.71 0.95 -2.99
C LEU A 69 5.87 1.93 -3.22
N ALA A 70 6.31 2.07 -4.47
CA ALA A 70 7.37 3.02 -4.83
C ALA A 70 6.93 4.48 -4.63
N LEU A 71 5.68 4.81 -4.92
CA LEU A 71 5.11 6.14 -4.68
C LEU A 71 5.07 6.46 -3.19
N GLU A 72 4.68 5.49 -2.35
CA GLU A 72 4.65 5.64 -0.90
C GLU A 72 6.05 5.88 -0.32
N GLN A 73 7.05 5.10 -0.78
CA GLN A 73 8.44 5.32 -0.38
C GLN A 73 8.98 6.68 -0.87
N GLY A 74 8.67 7.05 -2.11
CA GLY A 74 9.06 8.36 -2.65
C GLY A 74 8.45 9.52 -1.87
N LYS A 75 7.23 9.35 -1.35
CA LYS A 75 6.54 10.35 -0.53
C LYS A 75 7.20 10.53 0.84
N SER A 76 7.64 9.44 1.49
CA SER A 76 8.41 9.52 2.74
C SER A 76 9.75 10.23 2.54
N TRP A 77 10.49 9.88 1.48
CA TRP A 77 11.78 10.50 1.19
C TRP A 77 11.66 11.98 0.84
N ALA A 78 10.59 12.37 0.12
CA ALA A 78 10.29 13.76 -0.17
C ALA A 78 10.01 14.57 1.10
N VAL A 79 9.29 14.01 2.07
CA VAL A 79 9.02 14.67 3.37
C VAL A 79 10.30 14.85 4.18
N GLU A 80 11.14 13.81 4.28
CA GLU A 80 12.43 13.90 4.99
C GLU A 80 13.38 14.92 4.35
N LEU A 81 13.43 14.96 3.02
CA LEU A 81 14.25 15.93 2.29
C LEU A 81 13.76 17.37 2.51
N LEU A 82 12.44 17.58 2.47
CA LEU A 82 11.82 18.87 2.75
C LEU A 82 12.06 19.32 4.20
N ASP A 83 11.90 18.42 5.17
CA ASP A 83 12.20 18.67 6.58
C ASP A 83 13.68 19.03 6.80
N GLY A 84 14.60 18.26 6.21
CA GLY A 84 16.03 18.56 6.25
C GLY A 84 16.37 19.92 5.63
N SER A 85 15.71 20.28 4.53
CA SER A 85 15.88 21.58 3.86
C SER A 85 15.35 22.73 4.72
N LEU A 86 14.20 22.55 5.36
CA LEU A 86 13.61 23.54 6.27
C LEU A 86 14.52 23.77 7.49
N ARG A 87 15.04 22.69 8.10
CA ARG A 87 15.99 22.79 9.22
C ARG A 87 17.27 23.51 8.85
N LEU A 88 17.75 23.36 7.61
CA LEU A 88 18.89 24.12 7.10
C LEU A 88 18.54 25.59 6.88
N MET A 89 17.33 25.88 6.38
CA MET A 89 16.85 27.26 6.27
C MET A 89 16.74 27.93 7.66
N ASP A 90 16.18 27.24 8.65
CA ASP A 90 16.06 27.73 10.04
C ASP A 90 17.44 27.92 10.70
N ALA A 91 18.41 27.06 10.38
CA ALA A 91 19.79 27.21 10.86
C ALA A 91 20.55 28.37 10.17
N VAL A 92 20.14 28.74 8.95
CA VAL A 92 20.70 29.85 8.16
C VAL A 92 19.90 31.15 8.33
N GLU A 93 18.74 31.11 8.97
CA GLU A 93 18.16 32.22 9.71
C GLU A 93 19.03 32.54 10.94
N LEU A 94 20.24 32.98 10.62
CA LEU A 94 21.12 33.74 11.49
C LEU A 94 20.23 34.78 12.19
N PRO A 95 20.28 34.92 13.53
CA PRO A 95 19.79 36.12 14.16
C PRO A 95 20.59 37.26 13.55
N ARG A 96 20.00 37.99 12.59
CA ARG A 96 20.50 39.27 12.09
C ARG A 96 20.32 40.34 13.17
N THR A 97 20.82 40.07 14.37
CA THR A 97 20.78 40.98 15.52
C THR A 97 22.15 41.14 16.18
N LEU A 98 23.25 40.76 15.51
CA LEU A 98 24.60 41.19 15.88
C LEU A 98 25.32 41.90 14.72
N GLN A 99 24.64 42.87 14.09
CA GLN A 99 25.30 43.86 13.21
C GLN A 99 25.15 45.32 13.68
N HIS A 100 24.51 45.57 14.82
CA HIS A 100 24.52 46.90 15.46
C HIS A 100 24.38 46.78 16.98
N LEU A 101 25.46 46.41 17.66
CA LEU A 101 26.01 47.17 18.79
C LEU A 101 27.47 46.76 19.05
#